data_AF-A0A7J2J4F2-F1
#
_entry.id   AF-A0A7J2J4F2-F1
#
_cell.length_a   1.000
_cell.length_b   1.000
_cell.length_c   1.000
_cell.angle_alpha   90.00
_cell.angle_beta   90.00
_cell.angle_gamma   90.00
#
_symmetry.space_group_name_H-M   'P 1'
#
loop_
_entity.id
_entity.type
_entity.pdbx_description
1 polymer ?
#
loop_
_entity_poly.entity_id
_entity_poly.type
_entity_poly.pdbx_seq_one_letter_code
_entity_poly.pdbx_strand_id
1 'polypeptide(L)'
;MATNKFLLLSAIGGSDLGRNGEDTPIMSPREANIYESSNEILSKIVCGMDDWRNYKAIILQPILDYVIESYRARKIDVLLFSTRQTPPNRKDTYPLGEIVKIILKERYRERGIEINVENSSISESPVDVASLYERFLNIISSKKEEEYDAVFVATTGGTPAMIRALTIASVVKFGGKVREVYKPVGSNVKEFDFPLRIHSKIGEDIVRTLWDLGMYFSALKLLKENTEVKLSRDEVSLLEAEANFYSFNFEKAKEIITKNGLTLSPNKKVRERSLELFEYIEG
;
A
#
# COMPACT_ATOMS: atom_id res chain seq x y z
N MET A 1 -1.74 -21.92 -7.34
CA MET A 1 -0.86 -21.96 -6.15
C MET A 1 -0.59 -20.52 -5.77
N ALA A 2 -0.93 -20.08 -4.55
CA ALA A 2 -0.55 -18.76 -4.08
C ALA A 2 0.98 -18.68 -4.11
N THR A 3 1.51 -17.75 -4.90
CA THR A 3 2.93 -17.46 -4.91
C THR A 3 3.20 -16.64 -3.65
N ASN A 4 3.92 -17.19 -2.67
CA ASN A 4 4.42 -16.49 -1.47
C ASN A 4 5.43 -15.39 -1.85
N LYS A 5 4.98 -14.43 -2.64
CA LYS A 5 5.71 -13.33 -3.25
C LYS A 5 5.13 -12.04 -2.71
N PHE A 6 6.00 -11.20 -2.18
CA PHE A 6 5.63 -9.94 -1.55
C PHE A 6 6.35 -8.79 -2.25
N LEU A 7 5.75 -7.60 -2.20
CA LEU A 7 6.35 -6.37 -2.71
C LEU A 7 6.60 -5.43 -1.53
N LEU A 8 7.82 -4.91 -1.40
CA LEU A 8 8.14 -3.83 -0.47
C LEU A 8 8.46 -2.57 -1.26
N LEU A 9 7.71 -1.50 -0.98
CA LEU A 9 7.87 -0.18 -1.55
C LEU A 9 8.47 0.75 -0.49
N SER A 10 9.59 1.41 -0.79
CA SER A 10 10.24 2.30 0.19
C SER A 10 10.85 3.54 -0.44
N ALA A 11 10.57 4.71 0.14
CA ALA A 11 11.30 5.93 -0.15
C ALA A 11 12.59 5.98 0.68
N ILE A 12 13.73 6.20 0.02
CA ILE A 12 15.03 6.30 0.68
C ILE A 12 15.25 7.72 1.20
N GLY A 13 15.47 7.84 2.51
CA GLY A 13 15.89 9.05 3.19
C GLY A 13 17.36 8.99 3.65
N GLY A 14 17.89 10.13 4.09
CA GLY A 14 19.29 10.22 4.56
C GLY A 14 19.61 9.37 5.79
N SER A 15 18.60 8.87 6.50
CA SER A 15 18.75 8.05 7.70
C SER A 15 18.71 6.55 7.44
N ASP A 16 18.59 6.09 6.19
CA ASP A 16 18.46 4.67 5.88
C ASP A 16 19.77 3.87 6.03
N LEU A 17 20.93 4.54 6.03
CA LEU A 17 22.24 3.89 6.08
C LEU A 17 22.96 4.13 7.40
N GLY A 18 23.37 3.04 8.06
CA GLY A 18 24.21 3.00 9.25
C GLY A 18 25.49 2.20 9.00
N ARG A 19 26.42 2.22 9.96
CA ARG A 19 27.55 1.27 10.01
C ARG A 19 27.08 -0.05 10.60
N ASN A 20 27.71 -1.15 10.22
CA ASN A 20 27.40 -2.44 10.81
C ASN A 20 27.76 -2.44 12.31
N GLY A 21 26.85 -2.92 13.17
CA GLY A 21 26.98 -2.82 14.62
C GLY A 21 26.48 -1.52 15.24
N GLU A 22 26.08 -0.54 14.42
CA GLU A 22 25.51 0.73 14.87
C GLU A 22 24.05 0.86 14.39
N ASP A 23 23.17 1.39 15.25
CA ASP A 23 21.78 1.72 14.89
C ASP A 23 21.57 3.22 14.66
N THR A 24 22.67 3.96 14.52
CA THR A 24 22.68 5.38 14.19
C THR A 24 22.98 5.61 12.71
N PRO A 25 22.31 6.57 12.05
CA PRO A 25 22.64 6.95 10.68
C PRO A 25 24.09 7.45 10.54
N ILE A 26 24.76 7.07 9.46
CA ILE A 26 26.07 7.64 9.08
C ILE A 26 25.93 9.12 8.71
N MET A 27 24.80 9.47 8.10
CA MET A 27 24.53 10.81 7.60
C MET A 27 23.39 11.44 8.42
N SER A 28 23.66 12.59 9.04
CA SER A 28 22.63 13.43 9.63
C SER A 28 21.85 14.11 8.49
N PRO A 29 20.53 13.88 8.34
CA PRO A 29 19.75 14.51 7.27
C PRO A 29 19.72 16.03 7.35
N ARG A 30 20.00 16.61 8.52
CA ARG A 30 20.00 18.07 8.72
C ARG A 30 21.32 18.71 8.25
N GLU A 31 22.45 18.07 8.53
CA GLU A 31 23.76 18.69 8.40
C GLU A 31 24.57 18.18 7.19
N ALA A 32 24.32 16.95 6.73
CA ALA A 32 25.14 16.33 5.68
C ALA A 32 24.72 16.71 4.25
N ASN A 33 25.72 16.76 3.35
CA ASN A 33 25.52 16.62 1.91
C ASN A 33 25.34 15.12 1.61
N ILE A 34 24.09 14.66 1.67
CA ILE A 34 23.73 13.25 1.51
C ILE A 34 24.21 12.73 0.15
N TYR A 35 24.04 13.53 -0.91
CA TYR A 35 24.40 13.13 -2.26
C TYR A 35 25.91 12.87 -2.39
N GLU A 36 26.75 13.84 -2.01
CA GLU A 36 28.21 13.70 -2.12
C GLU A 36 28.74 12.58 -1.23
N SER A 37 28.33 12.53 0.04
CA SER A 37 28.81 11.51 0.99
C SER A 37 28.39 10.10 0.55
N SER A 38 27.15 9.92 0.09
CA SER A 38 26.70 8.61 -0.42
C SER A 38 27.37 8.26 -1.75
N ASN A 39 27.64 9.23 -2.62
CA ASN A 39 28.35 8.96 -3.87
C ASN A 39 29.81 8.54 -3.64
N GLU A 40 30.49 9.12 -2.66
CA GLU A 40 31.84 8.72 -2.25
C GLU A 40 31.85 7.28 -1.73
N ILE A 41 30.94 6.93 -0.83
CA ILE A 41 30.80 5.56 -0.29
C ILE A 41 30.51 4.57 -1.43
N LEU A 42 29.54 4.88 -2.29
CA LEU A 42 29.17 4.03 -3.41
C LEU A 42 30.37 3.78 -4.32
N SER A 43 31.14 4.83 -4.64
CA SER A 43 32.32 4.73 -5.49
C SER A 43 33.38 3.82 -4.86
N LYS A 44 33.64 3.94 -3.56
CA LYS A 44 34.59 3.06 -2.85
C LYS A 44 34.15 1.60 -2.85
N ILE A 45 32.86 1.33 -2.63
CA ILE A 45 32.31 -0.04 -2.69
C ILE A 45 32.48 -0.62 -4.10
N VAL A 46 32.09 0.13 -5.13
CA VAL A 46 32.15 -0.34 -6.54
C VAL A 46 33.59 -0.57 -7.00
N CYS A 47 34.54 0.25 -6.55
CA CYS A 47 35.96 0.09 -6.87
C CYS A 47 36.68 -0.93 -5.97
N GLY A 48 35.99 -1.59 -5.04
CA GLY A 48 36.59 -2.56 -4.11
C GLY A 48 37.53 -1.95 -3.07
N MET A 49 37.46 -0.64 -2.86
CA MET A 49 38.21 0.09 -1.82
C MET A 49 37.52 0.04 -0.45
N ASP A 50 36.25 -0.37 -0.40
CA ASP A 50 35.48 -0.59 0.82
C ASP A 50 34.53 -1.78 0.62
N ASP A 51 34.11 -2.43 1.71
CA ASP A 51 33.19 -3.57 1.69
C ASP A 51 31.79 -3.13 2.11
N TRP A 52 30.77 -3.51 1.34
CA TRP A 52 29.37 -3.29 1.68
C TRP A 52 29.00 -3.88 3.05
N ARG A 53 29.71 -4.91 3.53
CA ARG A 53 29.53 -5.54 4.85
C ARG A 53 29.78 -4.59 6.01
N ASN A 54 30.53 -3.50 5.78
CA ASN A 54 30.75 -2.46 6.78
C ASN A 54 29.50 -1.59 7.03
N TYR A 55 28.47 -1.76 6.21
CA TYR A 55 27.26 -0.95 6.21
C TYR A 55 26.02 -1.78 6.55
N LYS A 56 24.96 -1.09 6.98
CA LYS A 56 23.66 -1.67 7.32
C LYS A 56 22.53 -0.74 6.85
N ALA A 57 21.50 -1.31 6.23
CA ALA A 57 20.25 -0.60 5.97
C ALA A 57 19.42 -0.56 7.26
N ILE A 58 19.68 0.40 8.14
CA ILE A 58 19.21 0.39 9.54
C ILE A 58 17.69 0.48 9.68
N ILE A 59 17.00 1.01 8.66
CA ILE A 59 15.53 1.06 8.60
C ILE A 59 14.98 -0.15 7.84
N LEU A 60 15.45 -0.35 6.60
CA LEU A 60 14.85 -1.33 5.70
C LEU A 60 15.16 -2.78 6.05
N GLN A 61 16.34 -3.08 6.62
CA GLN A 61 16.67 -4.44 7.00
C GLN A 61 15.74 -4.97 8.11
N PRO A 62 15.50 -4.24 9.23
CA PRO A 62 14.49 -4.66 10.21
C PRO A 62 13.09 -4.84 9.63
N ILE A 63 12.67 -3.99 8.67
CA ILE A 63 11.38 -4.11 8.01
C ILE A 63 11.31 -5.39 7.17
N LEU A 64 12.35 -5.68 6.39
CA LEU A 64 12.42 -6.92 5.61
C LEU A 64 12.45 -8.15 6.50
N ASP A 65 13.23 -8.14 7.58
CA ASP A 65 13.27 -9.23 8.56
C ASP A 65 11.88 -9.49 9.15
N TYR A 66 11.16 -8.43 9.54
CA TYR A 66 9.78 -8.52 10.00
C TYR A 66 8.85 -9.15 8.96
N VAL A 67 8.91 -8.73 7.69
CA VAL A 67 8.08 -9.27 6.61
C VAL A 67 8.40 -10.75 6.38
N ILE A 68 9.68 -11.11 6.34
CA ILE A 68 10.14 -12.49 6.13
C ILE A 68 9.64 -13.41 7.25
N GLU A 69 9.79 -12.99 8.50
CA GLU A 69 9.43 -13.81 9.65
C GLU A 69 7.92 -13.91 9.83
N SER A 70 7.20 -12.77 9.76
CA SER A 70 5.76 -12.70 10.02
C SER A 70 4.94 -13.37 8.91
N TYR A 71 5.38 -13.26 7.66
CA TYR A 71 4.66 -13.77 6.49
C TYR A 71 5.30 -15.01 5.87
N ARG A 72 6.39 -15.51 6.44
CA ARG A 72 7.18 -16.64 5.89
C ARG A 72 7.54 -16.40 4.42
N ALA A 73 7.86 -15.15 4.10
CA ALA A 73 8.13 -14.72 2.74
C ALA A 73 9.40 -15.40 2.22
N ARG A 74 9.29 -16.04 1.04
CA ARG A 74 10.43 -16.69 0.37
C ARG A 74 10.96 -15.88 -0.81
N LYS A 75 10.08 -15.06 -1.40
CA LYS A 75 10.39 -14.19 -2.53
C LYS A 75 9.88 -12.78 -2.24
N ILE A 76 10.75 -11.80 -2.32
CA ILE A 76 10.40 -10.40 -2.09
C ILE A 76 10.96 -9.56 -3.22
N ASP A 77 10.08 -8.83 -3.89
CA ASP A 77 10.52 -7.72 -4.74
C ASP A 77 10.57 -6.45 -3.88
N VAL A 78 11.64 -5.70 -3.98
CA VAL A 78 11.86 -4.45 -3.25
C VAL A 78 12.06 -3.34 -4.27
N LEU A 79 11.22 -2.33 -4.21
CA LEU A 79 11.33 -1.14 -5.05
C LEU A 79 11.67 0.06 -4.16
N LEU A 80 12.89 0.54 -4.32
CA LEU A 80 13.40 1.72 -3.65
C LEU A 80 13.12 2.94 -4.51
N PHE A 81 12.72 4.04 -3.88
CA PHE A 81 12.49 5.33 -4.53
C PHE A 81 13.48 6.34 -3.97
N SER A 82 14.36 6.85 -4.82
CA SER A 82 15.42 7.75 -4.42
C SER A 82 15.40 9.02 -5.27
N THR A 83 15.59 10.19 -4.65
CA THR A 83 15.55 11.45 -5.41
C THR A 83 16.82 11.67 -6.21
N ARG A 84 16.67 12.20 -7.42
CA ARG A 84 17.75 12.56 -8.34
C ARG A 84 17.33 13.77 -9.19
N GLN A 85 17.64 14.96 -8.71
CA GLN A 85 17.35 16.21 -9.41
C GLN A 85 18.49 16.57 -10.38
N THR A 86 18.21 17.44 -11.35
CA THR A 86 19.23 17.99 -12.28
C THR A 86 19.16 19.52 -12.25
N PRO A 87 20.22 20.22 -11.78
CA PRO A 87 21.46 19.67 -11.21
C PRO A 87 21.22 18.91 -9.89
N PRO A 88 22.13 18.01 -9.46
CA PRO A 88 21.98 17.25 -8.22
C PRO A 88 21.81 18.15 -7.01
N ASN A 89 20.85 17.80 -6.15
CA ASN A 89 20.63 18.46 -4.88
C ASN A 89 21.48 17.80 -3.79
N ARG A 90 21.99 18.57 -2.83
CA ARG A 90 22.71 18.04 -1.65
C ARG A 90 21.90 17.02 -0.82
N LYS A 91 20.58 16.99 -0.97
CA LYS A 91 19.67 16.05 -0.31
C LYS A 91 19.23 14.88 -1.20
N ASP A 92 19.73 14.80 -2.43
CA ASP A 92 19.44 13.67 -3.31
C ASP A 92 19.95 12.36 -2.74
N THR A 93 19.10 11.33 -2.82
CA THR A 93 19.34 10.03 -2.19
C THR A 93 19.65 8.93 -3.20
N TYR A 94 19.75 9.21 -4.50
CA TYR A 94 19.99 8.18 -5.51
C TYR A 94 21.23 7.31 -5.24
N PRO A 95 22.42 7.85 -4.93
CA PRO A 95 23.57 7.00 -4.62
C PRO A 95 23.36 6.19 -3.35
N LEU A 96 22.66 6.75 -2.35
CA LEU A 96 22.27 6.04 -1.13
C LEU A 96 21.36 4.84 -1.43
N GLY A 97 20.39 4.99 -2.33
CA GLY A 97 19.52 3.91 -2.79
C GLY A 97 20.27 2.78 -3.48
N GLU A 98 21.31 3.09 -4.27
CA GLU A 98 22.17 2.05 -4.87
C GLU A 98 22.99 1.30 -3.81
N ILE A 99 23.52 2.00 -2.79
CA ILE A 99 24.21 1.34 -1.67
C ILE A 99 23.25 0.39 -0.93
N VAL A 100 22.05 0.87 -0.56
CA VAL A 100 21.04 0.06 0.12
C VAL A 100 20.66 -1.15 -0.73
N LYS A 101 20.50 -0.97 -2.04
CA LYS A 101 20.24 -2.06 -2.98
C LYS A 101 21.33 -3.13 -2.96
N ILE A 102 22.61 -2.74 -2.97
CA ILE A 102 23.73 -3.68 -2.84
C ILE A 102 23.64 -4.44 -1.52
N ILE A 103 23.48 -3.72 -0.40
CA ILE A 103 23.43 -4.33 0.94
C ILE A 103 22.29 -5.36 1.03
N LEU A 104 21.07 -4.99 0.64
CA LEU A 104 19.91 -5.87 0.72
C LEU A 104 20.09 -7.09 -0.20
N LYS A 105 20.53 -6.88 -1.44
CA LYS A 105 20.68 -7.99 -2.39
C LYS A 105 21.74 -9.00 -1.94
N GLU A 106 22.88 -8.54 -1.46
CA GLU A 106 23.98 -9.44 -1.04
C GLU A 106 23.69 -10.10 0.31
N ARG A 107 23.22 -9.35 1.31
CA ARG A 107 22.96 -9.87 2.66
C ARG A 107 21.88 -10.94 2.69
N TYR A 108 20.82 -10.78 1.91
CA TYR A 108 19.74 -11.77 1.86
C TYR A 108 20.07 -12.95 0.92
N ARG A 109 20.91 -12.75 -0.10
CA ARG A 109 21.49 -13.87 -0.86
C ARG A 109 22.33 -14.79 0.03
N GLU A 110 23.16 -14.24 0.91
CA GLU A 110 23.94 -15.01 1.90
C GLU A 110 23.04 -15.83 2.86
N ARG A 111 21.79 -15.40 3.06
CA ARG A 111 20.76 -16.11 3.87
C ARG A 111 19.90 -17.08 3.05
N GLY A 112 20.14 -17.22 1.74
CA GLY A 112 19.35 -18.09 0.86
C GLY A 112 17.93 -17.58 0.57
N ILE A 113 17.68 -16.27 0.71
CA ILE A 113 16.36 -15.65 0.48
C ILE A 113 16.37 -14.94 -0.88
N GLU A 114 15.36 -15.18 -1.71
CA GLU A 114 15.25 -14.55 -3.02
C GLU A 114 14.70 -13.12 -2.88
N ILE A 115 15.59 -12.12 -2.97
CA ILE A 115 15.20 -10.71 -2.98
C ILE A 115 15.65 -10.05 -4.29
N ASN A 116 14.68 -9.49 -5.02
CA ASN A 116 14.94 -8.64 -6.18
C ASN A 116 14.85 -7.18 -5.74
N VAL A 117 15.92 -6.41 -5.88
CA VAL A 117 15.94 -5.01 -5.46
C VAL A 117 16.17 -4.08 -6.64
N GLU A 118 15.20 -3.20 -6.89
CA GLU A 118 15.23 -2.14 -7.90
C GLU A 118 15.32 -0.78 -7.19
N ASN A 119 16.06 0.17 -7.78
CA ASN A 119 16.13 1.55 -7.30
C ASN A 119 15.67 2.48 -8.42
N SER A 120 14.56 3.16 -8.20
CA SER A 120 13.93 4.08 -9.15
C SER A 120 14.24 5.51 -8.77
N SER A 121 14.59 6.31 -9.78
CA SER A 121 14.83 7.74 -9.60
C SER A 121 13.52 8.54 -9.61
N ILE A 122 13.44 9.50 -8.69
CA ILE A 122 12.39 10.51 -8.58
C ILE A 122 13.03 11.87 -8.84
N SER A 123 12.64 12.52 -9.93
CA SER A 123 13.12 13.86 -10.31
C SER A 123 12.18 14.97 -9.84
N GLU A 124 10.96 14.59 -9.51
CA GLU A 124 9.87 15.44 -9.06
C GLU A 124 10.20 16.09 -7.71
N SER A 125 9.57 17.25 -7.46
CA SER A 125 9.75 17.96 -6.19
C SER A 125 9.21 17.11 -5.02
N PRO A 126 9.97 16.91 -3.92
CA PRO A 126 9.57 16.07 -2.80
C PRO A 126 8.43 16.67 -1.95
N VAL A 127 7.91 17.85 -2.33
CA VAL A 127 6.75 18.50 -1.71
C VAL A 127 5.51 18.54 -2.61
N ASP A 128 5.64 18.18 -3.89
CA ASP A 128 4.51 18.13 -4.84
C ASP A 128 3.87 16.73 -4.80
N VAL A 129 2.89 16.56 -3.94
CA VAL A 129 2.20 15.28 -3.71
C VAL A 129 1.53 14.76 -4.99
N ALA A 130 0.96 15.64 -5.84
CA ALA A 130 0.26 15.23 -7.05
C ALA A 130 1.24 14.69 -8.10
N SER A 131 2.34 15.41 -8.33
CA SER A 131 3.40 14.95 -9.24
C SER A 131 4.05 13.66 -8.74
N LEU A 132 4.26 13.53 -7.43
CA LEU A 132 4.79 12.31 -6.82
C LEU A 132 3.83 11.13 -6.97
N TYR A 133 2.53 11.35 -6.78
CA TYR A 133 1.51 10.32 -6.94
C TYR A 133 1.53 9.73 -8.35
N GLU A 134 1.47 10.58 -9.38
CA GLU A 134 1.53 10.15 -10.78
C GLU A 134 2.83 9.40 -11.08
N ARG A 135 3.96 9.90 -10.57
CA ARG A 135 5.25 9.24 -10.74
C ARG A 135 5.27 7.85 -10.11
N PHE A 136 4.85 7.73 -8.85
CA PHE A 136 4.82 6.43 -8.18
C PHE A 136 3.88 5.47 -8.87
N LEU A 137 2.68 5.91 -9.24
CA LEU A 137 1.70 5.09 -9.96
C LEU A 137 2.29 4.57 -11.27
N ASN A 138 2.95 5.43 -12.05
CA ASN A 138 3.59 5.03 -13.29
C ASN A 138 4.69 3.98 -13.08
N ILE A 139 5.55 4.14 -12.07
CA ILE A 139 6.61 3.16 -11.80
C ILE A 139 6.02 1.80 -11.38
N ILE A 140 5.04 1.81 -10.47
CA ILE A 140 4.45 0.56 -9.96
C ILE A 140 3.42 -0.05 -10.91
N SER A 141 2.97 0.67 -11.95
CA SER A 141 1.94 0.24 -12.89
C SER A 141 2.27 -1.09 -13.59
N SER A 142 3.56 -1.32 -13.85
CA SER A 142 4.11 -2.51 -14.51
C SER A 142 4.02 -3.79 -13.65
N LYS A 143 3.85 -3.63 -12.33
CA LYS A 143 3.74 -4.75 -11.39
C LYS A 143 2.29 -5.26 -11.41
N LYS A 144 2.10 -6.56 -11.54
CA LYS A 144 0.77 -7.20 -11.59
C LYS A 144 0.26 -7.47 -10.18
N GLU A 145 -0.98 -7.08 -9.88
CA GLU A 145 -1.53 -7.22 -8.53
C GLU A 145 -1.62 -8.69 -8.11
N GLU A 146 -2.00 -9.57 -9.04
CA GLU A 146 -2.16 -11.00 -8.85
C GLU A 146 -0.86 -11.75 -8.53
N GLU A 147 0.30 -11.15 -8.78
CA GLU A 147 1.61 -11.75 -8.44
C GLU A 147 1.95 -11.67 -6.95
N TYR A 148 1.31 -10.75 -6.22
CA TYR A 148 1.67 -10.44 -4.84
C TYR A 148 0.55 -10.83 -3.88
N ASP A 149 0.91 -11.49 -2.79
CA ASP A 149 -0.02 -11.79 -1.70
C ASP A 149 -0.29 -10.54 -0.85
N ALA A 150 0.76 -9.74 -0.61
CA ALA A 150 0.67 -8.44 0.04
C ALA A 150 1.72 -7.45 -0.49
N VAL A 151 1.40 -6.16 -0.36
CA VAL A 151 2.28 -5.04 -0.72
C VAL A 151 2.53 -4.21 0.53
N PHE A 152 3.78 -4.13 0.96
CA PHE A 152 4.20 -3.35 2.11
C PHE A 152 4.73 -1.98 1.65
N VAL A 153 4.26 -0.91 2.28
CA VAL A 153 4.79 0.44 2.11
C VAL A 153 5.56 0.81 3.38
N ALA A 154 6.88 0.98 3.25
CA ALA A 154 7.72 1.43 4.35
C ALA A 154 7.60 2.94 4.53
N THR A 155 7.18 3.37 5.72
CA THR A 155 6.85 4.79 5.99
C THR A 155 7.83 5.49 6.93
N THR A 156 8.99 4.89 7.13
CA THR A 156 10.04 5.41 8.03
C THR A 156 11.01 6.35 7.30
N GLY A 157 11.36 6.02 6.06
CA GLY A 157 12.23 6.84 5.20
C GLY A 157 11.43 7.84 4.35
N GLY A 158 12.15 8.71 3.63
CA GLY A 158 11.56 9.72 2.74
C GLY A 158 10.86 10.90 3.45
N THR A 159 10.30 11.82 2.66
CA THR A 159 9.51 12.93 3.20
C THR A 159 8.07 12.48 3.46
N PRO A 160 7.33 13.13 4.39
CA PRO A 160 5.91 12.82 4.59
C PRO A 160 5.07 12.91 3.31
N ALA A 161 5.37 13.86 2.42
CA ALA A 161 4.69 14.01 1.14
C ALA A 161 4.94 12.82 0.20
N MET A 162 6.18 12.34 0.09
CA MET A 162 6.51 11.13 -0.68
C MET A 162 5.79 9.90 -0.13
N ILE A 163 5.79 9.73 1.19
CA ILE A 163 5.11 8.60 1.83
C ILE A 163 3.61 8.63 1.55
N ARG A 164 2.94 9.77 1.72
CA ARG A 164 1.50 9.87 1.43
C ARG A 164 1.18 9.60 -0.04
N ALA A 165 1.95 10.17 -0.96
CA ALA A 165 1.79 9.93 -2.39
C ALA A 165 1.98 8.44 -2.74
N LEU A 166 3.04 7.80 -2.20
CA LEU A 166 3.33 6.38 -2.42
C LEU A 166 2.24 5.48 -1.85
N THR A 167 1.75 5.74 -0.63
CA THR A 167 0.65 4.98 -0.03
C THR A 167 -0.61 5.06 -0.88
N ILE A 168 -0.99 6.27 -1.33
CA ILE A 168 -2.20 6.45 -2.16
C ILE A 168 -2.03 5.75 -3.52
N ALA A 169 -0.90 5.94 -4.21
CA ALA A 169 -0.60 5.25 -5.46
C ALA A 169 -0.66 3.73 -5.31
N SER A 170 -0.13 3.21 -4.20
CA SER A 170 -0.15 1.79 -3.88
C SER A 170 -1.57 1.28 -3.66
N VAL A 171 -2.41 2.00 -2.91
CA VAL A 171 -3.82 1.62 -2.68
C VAL A 171 -4.60 1.61 -3.98
N VAL A 172 -4.40 2.60 -4.85
CA VAL A 172 -5.06 2.65 -6.16
C VAL A 172 -4.63 1.47 -7.04
N LYS A 173 -3.36 1.07 -6.99
CA LYS A 173 -2.83 0.00 -7.83
C LYS A 173 -3.10 -1.41 -7.30
N PHE A 174 -3.02 -1.62 -5.99
CA PHE A 174 -3.01 -2.94 -5.36
C PHE A 174 -4.19 -3.18 -4.39
N GLY A 175 -5.08 -2.20 -4.27
CA GLY A 175 -6.31 -2.31 -3.48
C GLY A 175 -6.09 -2.76 -2.03
N GLY A 176 -6.86 -3.77 -1.61
CA GLY A 176 -6.87 -4.30 -0.25
C GLY A 176 -5.62 -5.06 0.16
N LYS A 177 -4.63 -5.25 -0.73
CA LYS A 177 -3.38 -5.96 -0.43
C LYS A 177 -2.32 -5.08 0.24
N VAL A 178 -2.54 -3.77 0.29
CA VAL A 178 -1.56 -2.82 0.82
C VAL A 178 -1.54 -2.82 2.35
N ARG A 179 -0.34 -2.84 2.92
CA ARG A 179 -0.05 -2.71 4.35
C ARG A 179 1.01 -1.65 4.56
N GLU A 180 0.89 -0.87 5.62
CA GLU A 180 1.89 0.13 5.99
C GLU A 180 2.80 -0.45 7.09
N VAL A 181 4.11 -0.32 6.93
CA VAL A 181 5.11 -0.78 7.90
C VAL A 181 6.04 0.37 8.30
N TYR A 182 6.25 0.50 9.60
CA TYR A 182 7.04 1.58 10.19
C TYR A 182 8.01 1.04 11.22
N LYS A 183 9.25 1.51 11.21
CA LYS A 183 10.29 1.20 12.18
C LYS A 183 10.56 2.44 13.04
N PRO A 184 9.90 2.59 14.21
CA PRO A 184 10.23 3.68 15.13
C PRO A 184 11.68 3.58 15.60
N VAL A 185 12.29 4.74 15.87
CA VAL A 185 13.62 4.83 16.51
C VAL A 185 13.57 4.11 17.85
N GLY A 186 14.51 3.18 18.08
CA GLY A 186 14.62 2.42 19.33
C GLY A 186 13.49 1.41 19.61
N SER A 187 12.60 1.12 18.65
CA SER A 187 11.48 0.18 18.86
C SER A 187 11.35 -0.85 17.73
N ASN A 188 10.48 -1.85 17.89
CA ASN A 188 10.24 -2.87 16.86
C ASN A 188 9.38 -2.33 15.71
N VAL A 189 9.44 -3.01 14.56
CA VAL A 189 8.58 -2.72 13.40
C VAL A 189 7.11 -2.83 13.81
N LYS A 190 6.30 -1.89 13.34
CA LYS A 190 4.85 -1.87 13.51
C LYS A 190 4.17 -1.90 12.15
N GLU A 191 3.10 -2.66 12.05
CA GLU A 191 2.22 -2.68 10.89
C GLU A 191 0.94 -1.90 11.18
N PHE A 192 0.45 -1.19 10.17
CA PHE A 192 -0.79 -0.42 10.23
C PHE A 192 -1.72 -0.78 9.07
N ASP A 193 -3.01 -0.83 9.37
CA ASP A 193 -4.11 -1.13 8.45
C ASP A 193 -4.68 0.14 7.77
N PHE A 194 -4.03 1.29 7.92
CA PHE A 194 -4.51 2.56 7.35
C PHE A 194 -4.76 2.50 5.83
N PRO A 195 -3.89 1.88 4.99
CA PRO A 195 -4.15 1.72 3.56
C PRO A 195 -5.42 0.90 3.27
N LEU A 196 -5.68 -0.14 4.06
CA LEU A 196 -6.88 -0.97 3.95
C LEU A 196 -8.15 -0.15 4.25
N ARG A 197 -8.10 0.74 5.25
CA ARG A 197 -9.21 1.65 5.57
C ARG A 197 -9.50 2.63 4.44
N ILE A 198 -8.46 3.16 3.76
CA ILE A 198 -8.64 3.99 2.57
C ILE A 198 -9.35 3.19 1.47
N HIS A 199 -8.85 1.99 1.16
CA HIS A 199 -9.45 1.15 0.12
C HIS A 199 -10.92 0.82 0.41
N SER A 200 -11.20 0.40 1.65
CA SER A 200 -12.55 0.10 2.15
C SER A 200 -13.48 1.29 1.98
N LYS A 201 -13.04 2.50 2.35
CA LYS A 201 -13.84 3.71 2.25
C LYS A 201 -14.14 4.11 0.80
N ILE A 202 -13.14 4.02 -0.09
CA ILE A 202 -13.34 4.26 -1.52
C ILE A 202 -14.35 3.27 -2.09
N GLY A 203 -14.23 1.98 -1.75
CA GLY A 203 -15.17 0.95 -2.17
C GLY A 203 -16.60 1.21 -1.67
N GLU A 204 -16.75 1.62 -0.41
CA GLU A 204 -18.04 2.02 0.17
C GLU A 204 -18.69 3.17 -0.61
N ASP A 205 -17.93 4.22 -0.89
CA ASP A 205 -18.43 5.40 -1.60
C ASP A 205 -18.83 5.07 -3.05
N ILE A 206 -18.09 4.18 -3.73
CA ILE A 206 -18.46 3.69 -5.07
C ILE A 206 -19.75 2.87 -5.00
N VAL A 207 -19.87 1.92 -4.06
CA VAL A 207 -21.09 1.10 -3.91
C VAL A 207 -22.30 1.99 -3.63
N ARG A 208 -22.17 2.96 -2.73
CA ARG A 208 -23.24 3.91 -2.41
C ARG A 208 -23.62 4.77 -3.62
N THR A 209 -22.64 5.25 -4.39
CA THR A 209 -22.90 6.03 -5.61
C THR A 209 -23.66 5.22 -6.64
N LEU A 210 -23.22 3.98 -6.91
CA LEU A 210 -23.93 3.07 -7.81
C LEU A 210 -25.36 2.80 -7.33
N TRP A 211 -25.52 2.63 -6.02
CA TRP A 211 -26.82 2.41 -5.41
C TRP A 211 -27.75 3.63 -5.57
N ASP A 212 -27.28 4.84 -5.28
CA ASP A 212 -28.06 6.07 -5.43
C ASP A 212 -28.41 6.36 -6.92
N LEU A 213 -27.59 5.90 -7.87
CA LEU A 213 -27.87 5.95 -9.31
C LEU A 213 -28.81 4.83 -9.82
N GLY A 214 -29.31 3.97 -8.93
CA GLY A 214 -30.19 2.85 -9.30
C GLY A 214 -29.48 1.67 -9.98
N MET A 215 -28.14 1.63 -9.96
CA MET A 215 -27.33 0.55 -10.54
C MET A 215 -27.16 -0.61 -9.54
N TYR A 216 -28.27 -1.16 -9.04
CA TYR A 216 -28.30 -2.10 -7.91
C TYR A 216 -27.48 -3.38 -8.14
N PHE A 217 -27.59 -3.98 -9.33
CA PHE A 217 -26.85 -5.21 -9.65
C PHE A 217 -25.33 -4.97 -9.64
N SER A 218 -24.87 -3.85 -10.22
CA SER A 218 -23.45 -3.49 -10.22
C SER A 218 -22.94 -3.16 -8.83
N ALA A 219 -23.72 -2.41 -8.03
CA ALA A 219 -23.41 -2.12 -6.63
C ALA A 219 -23.28 -3.42 -5.81
N LEU A 220 -24.23 -4.35 -5.96
CA LEU A 220 -24.23 -5.63 -5.25
C LEU A 220 -23.06 -6.53 -5.68
N LYS A 221 -22.78 -6.59 -6.98
CA LYS A 221 -21.64 -7.34 -7.52
C LYS A 221 -20.33 -6.83 -6.91
N LEU A 222 -20.11 -5.51 -6.92
CA LEU A 222 -18.91 -4.90 -6.36
C LEU A 222 -18.78 -5.16 -4.86
N LEU A 223 -19.88 -5.04 -4.11
CA LEU A 223 -19.92 -5.36 -2.69
C LEU A 223 -19.53 -6.83 -2.40
N LYS A 224 -19.96 -7.78 -3.25
CA LYS A 224 -19.62 -9.21 -3.11
C LYS A 224 -18.17 -9.51 -3.49
N GLU A 225 -17.63 -8.79 -4.47
CA GLU A 225 -16.24 -8.92 -4.90
C GLU A 225 -15.24 -8.26 -3.93
N ASN A 226 -15.69 -7.25 -3.17
CA ASN A 226 -14.85 -6.52 -2.22
C ASN A 226 -15.27 -6.74 -0.76
N THR A 227 -14.64 -7.72 -0.11
CA THR A 227 -14.94 -8.09 1.29
C THR A 227 -14.61 -7.01 2.32
N GLU A 228 -13.86 -5.98 1.94
CA GLU A 228 -13.44 -4.90 2.83
C GLU A 228 -14.46 -3.76 2.89
N VAL A 229 -15.44 -3.71 1.97
CA VAL A 229 -16.51 -2.72 2.00
C VAL A 229 -17.46 -2.99 3.15
N LYS A 230 -17.67 -1.99 4.01
CA LYS A 230 -18.49 -2.12 5.23
C LYS A 230 -19.81 -1.36 5.07
N LEU A 231 -20.86 -2.09 4.69
CA LEU A 231 -22.24 -1.65 4.86
C LEU A 231 -22.88 -2.37 6.04
N SER A 232 -23.91 -1.77 6.65
CA SER A 232 -24.69 -2.46 7.68
C SER A 232 -25.47 -3.64 7.07
N ARG A 233 -25.78 -4.65 7.90
CA ARG A 233 -26.55 -5.83 7.46
C ARG A 233 -27.86 -5.44 6.75
N ASP A 234 -28.56 -4.44 7.28
CA ASP A 234 -29.82 -3.95 6.75
C ASP A 234 -29.63 -3.26 5.39
N GLU A 235 -28.56 -2.48 5.23
CA GLU A 235 -28.20 -1.88 3.93
C GLU A 235 -27.86 -2.93 2.88
N VAL A 236 -27.08 -3.95 3.24
CA VAL A 236 -26.77 -5.06 2.32
C VAL A 236 -28.05 -5.78 1.90
N SER A 237 -28.92 -6.09 2.86
CA SER A 237 -30.17 -6.80 2.59
C SER A 237 -31.12 -5.97 1.73
N LEU A 238 -31.20 -4.66 1.95
CA LEU A 238 -31.99 -3.77 1.09
C LEU A 238 -31.43 -3.72 -0.33
N LEU A 239 -30.11 -3.57 -0.50
CA LEU A 239 -29.49 -3.57 -1.82
C LEU A 239 -29.74 -4.90 -2.56
N GLU A 240 -29.71 -6.03 -1.85
CA GLU A 240 -30.07 -7.34 -2.41
C GLU A 240 -31.54 -7.41 -2.83
N ALA A 241 -32.45 -6.88 -2.03
CA ALA A 241 -33.87 -6.83 -2.36
C ALA A 241 -34.11 -5.97 -3.61
N GLU A 242 -33.49 -4.79 -3.69
CA GLU A 242 -33.63 -3.89 -4.84
C GLU A 242 -33.02 -4.48 -6.11
N ALA A 243 -31.85 -5.11 -6.03
CA ALA A 243 -31.26 -5.80 -7.17
C ALA A 243 -32.20 -6.89 -7.73
N ASN A 244 -32.92 -7.61 -6.87
CA ASN A 244 -33.90 -8.61 -7.29
C ASN A 244 -35.18 -7.96 -7.84
N PHE A 245 -35.72 -6.95 -7.16
CA PHE A 245 -36.93 -6.23 -7.58
C PHE A 245 -36.77 -5.64 -8.99
N TYR A 246 -35.68 -4.90 -9.23
CA TYR A 246 -35.40 -4.29 -10.53
C TYR A 246 -34.93 -5.28 -11.60
N SER A 247 -34.68 -6.53 -11.22
CA SER A 247 -34.50 -7.66 -12.14
C SER A 247 -35.78 -8.50 -12.31
N PHE A 248 -36.94 -7.97 -11.88
CA PHE A 248 -38.26 -8.63 -11.92
C PHE A 248 -38.35 -9.93 -11.12
N ASN A 249 -37.45 -10.16 -10.17
CA ASN A 249 -37.51 -11.28 -9.23
C ASN A 249 -38.20 -10.86 -7.93
N PHE A 250 -39.49 -10.52 -8.05
CA PHE A 250 -40.30 -9.96 -6.97
C PHE A 250 -40.43 -10.90 -5.77
N GLU A 251 -40.62 -12.19 -6.02
CA GLU A 251 -40.68 -13.22 -4.97
C GLU A 251 -39.42 -13.21 -4.10
N LYS A 252 -38.24 -13.15 -4.73
CA LYS A 252 -36.98 -13.11 -3.98
C LYS A 252 -36.79 -11.80 -3.24
N ALA A 253 -37.17 -10.68 -3.83
CA ALA A 253 -37.14 -9.38 -3.18
C ALA A 253 -38.02 -9.37 -1.92
N LYS A 254 -39.26 -9.87 -2.03
CA LYS A 254 -40.20 -10.03 -0.90
C LYS A 254 -39.65 -10.92 0.20
N GLU A 255 -39.06 -12.06 -0.17
CA GLU A 255 -38.41 -12.99 0.78
C GLU A 255 -37.31 -12.27 1.57
N ILE A 256 -36.44 -11.50 0.90
CA ILE A 256 -35.33 -10.79 1.56
C ILE A 256 -35.85 -9.72 2.51
N ILE A 257 -36.85 -8.92 2.09
CA ILE A 257 -37.46 -7.86 2.90
C ILE A 257 -38.08 -8.44 4.18
N THR A 258 -38.89 -9.49 4.04
CA THR A 258 -39.62 -10.12 5.15
C THR A 258 -38.70 -10.88 6.10
N LYS A 259 -37.83 -11.74 5.57
CA LYS A 259 -36.91 -12.57 6.37
C LYS A 259 -35.92 -11.74 7.19
N ASN A 260 -35.49 -10.59 6.67
CA ASN A 260 -34.57 -9.70 7.38
C ASN A 260 -35.29 -8.58 8.16
N GLY A 261 -36.62 -8.53 8.14
CA GLY A 261 -37.39 -7.54 8.88
C GLY A 261 -37.10 -6.09 8.47
N LEU A 262 -36.83 -5.83 7.18
CA LEU A 262 -36.35 -4.52 6.71
C LEU A 262 -37.38 -3.40 6.94
N THR A 263 -38.67 -3.72 6.88
CA THR A 263 -39.78 -2.78 7.17
C THR A 263 -39.85 -2.34 8.64
N LEU A 264 -39.08 -2.98 9.51
CA LEU A 264 -38.93 -2.63 10.92
C LEU A 264 -37.50 -2.17 11.25
N SER A 265 -36.67 -1.93 10.23
CA SER A 265 -35.28 -1.52 10.44
C SER A 265 -35.20 -0.24 11.30
N PRO A 266 -34.26 -0.16 12.26
CA PRO A 266 -33.99 1.07 12.99
C PRO A 266 -33.41 2.16 12.06
N ASN A 267 -32.83 1.78 10.92
CA ASN A 267 -32.38 2.72 9.90
C ASN A 267 -33.59 3.24 9.11
N LYS A 268 -33.96 4.50 9.34
CA LYS A 268 -35.10 5.15 8.70
C LYS A 268 -35.08 5.05 7.16
N LYS A 269 -33.93 5.31 6.52
CA LYS A 269 -33.79 5.24 5.05
C LYS A 269 -34.04 3.82 4.54
N VAL A 270 -33.52 2.82 5.24
CA VAL A 270 -33.74 1.40 4.87
C VAL A 270 -35.20 1.04 5.02
N ARG A 271 -35.80 1.40 6.16
CA ARG A 271 -37.21 1.11 6.45
C ARG A 271 -38.14 1.70 5.39
N GLU A 272 -38.01 2.99 5.08
CA GLU A 272 -38.88 3.68 4.13
C GLU A 272 -38.79 3.06 2.73
N ARG A 273 -37.58 2.84 2.21
CA ARG A 273 -37.40 2.19 0.89
C ARG A 273 -37.93 0.76 0.85
N SER A 274 -37.76 0.01 1.94
CA SER A 274 -38.26 -1.37 2.00
C SER A 274 -39.78 -1.47 2.02
N LEU A 275 -40.46 -0.50 2.65
CA LEU A 275 -41.93 -0.41 2.63
C LEU A 275 -42.43 -0.09 1.23
N GLU A 276 -41.82 0.88 0.57
CA GLU A 276 -42.14 1.25 -0.82
C GLU A 276 -42.03 0.03 -1.76
N LEU A 277 -40.91 -0.70 -1.72
CA LEU A 277 -40.73 -1.91 -2.53
C LEU A 277 -41.78 -2.98 -2.20
N PHE A 278 -42.09 -3.17 -0.91
CA PHE A 278 -43.05 -4.17 -0.49
C PHE A 278 -44.48 -3.83 -0.98
N GLU A 279 -44.87 -2.56 -0.90
CA GLU A 279 -46.16 -2.08 -1.44
C GLU A 279 -46.26 -2.30 -2.95
N TYR A 280 -45.19 -2.03 -3.72
CA TYR A 280 -45.16 -2.31 -5.16
C TYR A 280 -45.22 -3.79 -5.52
N ILE A 281 -44.78 -4.69 -4.63
CA ILE A 281 -44.84 -6.14 -4.87
C ILE A 281 -46.25 -6.69 -4.58
N GLU A 282 -46.92 -6.16 -3.55
CA GLU A 282 -48.26 -6.63 -3.14
C GLU A 282 -49.42 -5.97 -3.90
N GLY A 283 -49.21 -4.79 -4.47
CA GLY A 283 -50.22 -4.03 -5.22
C GLY A 283 -50.33 -4.44 -6.68
#